data_AF-A0A7U7JE81-F1
#
_entry.id   AF-A0A7U7JE81-F1
#
_cell.length_a   1.000
_cell.length_b   1.000
_cell.length_c   1.000
_cell.angle_alpha   90.00
_cell.angle_beta   90.00
_cell.angle_gamma   90.00
#
_symmetry.space_group_name_H-M   'P 1'
#
loop_
_entity.id
_entity.type
_entity.pdbx_description
1 polymer ?
#
loop_
_entity_poly.entity_id
_entity_poly.type
_entity_poly.pdbx_seq_one_letter_code
_entity_poly.pdbx_strand_id
1 'polypeptide(L)'
;MSPSVPLSADALIDRIRIDIRRTGDAPDLAARHEHFYLVMQALRSEILALSAREPDDASVVRCIRVFHEEIAVFKQAHAIARLPYSPDVDRRYPFRDAAGNPVYVDTLESTGRPALGPRSYSADPVRPYLEADATPEVRGAHYHGRLHCRTMTPADLRDPREGALVGERGVFAARRIEAGECLGVYGGRLMTPATHYTCLDDAYVLSTSADGIESSVDGENILAMANTVFAYEGEHAVSQADDGYTMEAAVFQATTRCGRRLAIRAFFTIETVQAGDELRWNYRYAPALIQQRFGGLPAGALTAESASAA
;
A
#
# COMPACT_ATOMS: atom_id res chain seq x y z
N MET A 1 41.17 -10.70 9.58
CA MET A 1 39.85 -10.35 10.14
C MET A 1 39.58 -11.30 11.29
N SER A 2 39.59 -10.81 12.53
CA SER A 2 39.32 -11.64 13.70
C SER A 2 37.83 -12.01 13.71
N PRO A 3 37.45 -13.26 14.04
CA PRO A 3 36.04 -13.62 14.16
C PRO A 3 35.43 -12.80 15.29
N SER A 4 34.36 -12.05 15.00
CA SER A 4 33.62 -11.29 16.00
C SER A 4 33.08 -12.25 17.05
N VAL A 5 33.43 -12.03 18.32
CA VAL A 5 32.91 -12.83 19.44
C VAL A 5 31.38 -12.70 19.45
N PRO A 6 30.62 -13.81 19.50
CA PRO A 6 29.16 -13.76 19.52
C PRO A 6 28.65 -13.01 20.76
N LEU A 7 27.74 -12.05 20.57
CA LEU A 7 27.18 -11.25 21.67
C LEU A 7 26.34 -12.10 22.64
N SER A 8 26.32 -11.76 23.93
CA SER A 8 25.29 -12.27 24.85
C SER A 8 23.92 -11.66 24.53
N ALA A 9 22.84 -12.27 25.03
CA ALA A 9 21.49 -11.74 24.84
C ALA A 9 21.34 -10.30 25.37
N ASP A 10 21.89 -9.98 26.55
CA ASP A 10 21.83 -8.62 27.10
C ASP A 10 22.65 -7.62 26.27
N ALA A 11 23.84 -8.03 25.79
CA ALA A 11 24.64 -7.17 24.91
C ALA A 11 23.95 -6.92 23.56
N LEU A 12 23.25 -7.92 23.03
CA LEU A 12 22.44 -7.76 21.82
C LEU A 12 21.24 -6.84 22.05
N ILE A 13 20.56 -6.94 23.20
CA ILE A 13 19.47 -6.04 23.59
C ILE A 13 19.93 -4.58 23.67
N ASP A 14 21.06 -4.31 24.31
CA ASP A 14 21.60 -2.95 24.40
C ASP A 14 21.98 -2.42 23.01
N ARG A 15 22.55 -3.28 22.18
CA ARG A 15 22.87 -2.92 20.80
C ARG A 15 21.63 -2.63 19.96
N ILE A 16 20.58 -3.44 20.05
CA ILE A 16 19.29 -3.21 19.37
C ILE A 16 18.78 -1.79 19.69
N ARG A 17 18.75 -1.43 20.97
CA ARG A 17 18.29 -0.10 21.41
C ARG A 17 19.16 1.02 20.85
N ILE A 18 20.48 0.89 20.96
CA ILE A 18 21.42 1.92 20.53
C ILE A 18 21.36 2.11 19.01
N ASP A 19 21.46 1.02 18.26
CA ASP A 19 21.58 1.06 16.80
C ASP A 19 20.28 1.56 16.17
N ILE A 20 19.11 1.10 16.63
CA ILE A 20 17.82 1.59 16.13
C ILE A 20 17.64 3.08 16.44
N ARG A 21 17.85 3.51 17.68
CA ARG A 21 17.62 4.92 18.06
C ARG A 21 18.52 5.88 17.30
N ARG A 22 19.79 5.51 17.10
CA ARG A 22 20.75 6.31 16.30
C ARG A 22 20.30 6.51 14.86
N THR A 23 19.54 5.58 14.30
CA THR A 23 19.04 5.77 12.94
C THR A 23 18.09 6.95 12.83
N GLY A 24 17.37 7.29 13.90
CA GLY A 24 16.46 8.45 13.97
C GLY A 24 17.16 9.80 13.82
N ASP A 25 18.45 9.87 14.14
CA ASP A 25 19.23 11.12 14.13
C ASP A 25 19.57 11.61 12.71
N ALA A 26 19.37 10.78 11.68
CA ALA A 26 19.62 11.16 10.30
C ALA A 26 18.69 12.32 9.88
N PRO A 27 19.23 13.44 9.32
CA PRO A 27 18.43 14.61 8.98
C PRO A 27 17.63 14.43 7.68
N ASP A 28 18.16 13.65 6.73
CA ASP A 28 17.47 13.35 5.47
C ASP A 28 16.42 12.26 5.68
N LEU A 29 15.21 12.51 5.20
CA LEU A 29 14.07 11.63 5.44
C LEU A 29 14.30 10.26 4.80
N ALA A 30 14.64 10.21 3.51
CA ALA A 30 14.83 8.94 2.81
C ALA A 30 16.01 8.14 3.38
N ALA A 31 17.15 8.80 3.62
CA ALA A 31 18.33 8.17 4.20
C ALA A 31 18.07 7.62 5.61
N ARG A 32 17.23 8.29 6.41
CA ARG A 32 16.83 7.78 7.73
C ARG A 32 16.19 6.39 7.62
N HIS A 33 15.22 6.24 6.72
CA HIS A 33 14.51 4.97 6.53
C HIS A 33 15.43 3.90 5.94
N GLU A 34 16.27 4.23 4.95
CA GLU A 34 17.23 3.28 4.38
C GLU A 34 18.26 2.82 5.41
N HIS A 35 18.79 3.74 6.23
CA HIS A 35 19.73 3.37 7.29
C HIS A 35 19.06 2.49 8.36
N PHE A 36 17.86 2.85 8.79
CA PHE A 36 17.05 2.02 9.69
C PHE A 36 16.85 0.63 9.10
N TYR A 37 16.43 0.51 7.85
CA TYR A 37 16.18 -0.77 7.19
C TYR A 37 17.42 -1.69 7.17
N LEU A 38 18.60 -1.14 6.87
CA LEU A 38 19.86 -1.90 6.91
C LEU A 38 20.22 -2.36 8.32
N VAL A 39 20.07 -1.49 9.33
CA VAL A 39 20.30 -1.83 10.75
C VAL A 39 19.34 -2.94 11.18
N MET A 40 18.07 -2.84 10.79
CA MET A 40 17.03 -3.82 11.08
C MET A 40 17.36 -5.21 10.50
N GLN A 41 17.82 -5.26 9.26
CA GLN A 41 18.24 -6.52 8.64
C GLN A 41 19.43 -7.15 9.37
N ALA A 42 20.46 -6.36 9.68
CA ALA A 42 21.63 -6.84 10.41
C ALA A 42 21.26 -7.40 11.80
N LEU A 43 20.44 -6.66 12.56
CA LEU A 43 19.98 -7.09 13.88
C LEU A 43 19.09 -8.35 13.81
N ARG A 44 18.22 -8.48 12.79
CA ARG A 44 17.42 -9.70 12.57
C ARG A 44 18.34 -10.91 12.35
N SER A 45 19.38 -10.76 11.52
CA SER A 45 20.37 -11.83 11.31
C SER A 45 21.13 -12.20 12.59
N GLU A 46 21.47 -11.21 13.43
CA GLU A 46 22.14 -11.46 14.72
C GLU A 46 21.21 -12.18 15.73
N ILE A 47 19.93 -11.82 15.78
CA ILE A 47 18.92 -12.51 16.60
C ILE A 47 18.75 -13.96 16.14
N LEU A 48 18.68 -14.19 14.82
CA LEU A 48 18.60 -15.55 14.26
C LEU A 48 19.85 -16.38 14.61
N ALA A 49 21.04 -15.77 14.52
CA ALA A 49 22.29 -16.43 14.91
C ALA A 49 22.36 -16.70 16.41
N LEU A 50 21.75 -15.87 17.27
CA LEU A 50 21.58 -16.15 18.70
C LEU A 50 20.63 -17.33 18.91
N SER A 51 19.48 -17.35 18.24
CA SER A 51 18.48 -18.43 18.35
C SER A 51 19.03 -19.80 17.97
N ALA A 52 19.98 -19.86 17.03
CA ALA A 52 20.59 -21.13 16.60
C ALA A 52 21.56 -21.73 17.63
N ARG A 53 22.02 -20.95 18.63
CA ARG A 53 23.06 -21.37 19.58
C ARG A 53 22.65 -21.26 21.05
N GLU A 54 21.65 -20.43 21.35
CA GLU A 54 21.17 -20.21 22.71
C GLU A 54 20.09 -21.25 23.05
N PRO A 55 20.35 -22.17 24.01
CA PRO A 55 19.34 -23.13 24.45
C PRO A 55 18.20 -22.51 25.28
N ASP A 56 18.38 -21.29 25.81
CA ASP A 56 17.34 -20.57 26.53
C ASP A 56 16.45 -19.73 25.60
N ASP A 57 15.28 -20.27 25.27
CA ASP A 57 14.27 -19.57 24.48
C ASP A 57 13.83 -18.24 25.11
N ALA A 58 13.86 -18.10 26.45
CA ALA A 58 13.44 -16.86 27.11
C ALA A 58 14.35 -15.68 26.76
N SER A 59 15.66 -15.93 26.62
CA SER A 59 16.64 -14.92 26.22
C SER A 59 16.45 -14.48 24.77
N VAL A 60 16.14 -15.41 23.86
CA VAL A 60 15.84 -15.11 22.45
C VAL A 60 14.54 -14.32 22.33
N VAL A 61 13.49 -14.74 23.04
CA VAL A 61 12.19 -14.05 23.08
C VAL A 61 12.33 -12.62 23.60
N ARG A 62 13.17 -12.39 24.63
CA ARG A 62 13.48 -11.03 25.10
C ARG A 62 14.10 -10.16 24.01
N CYS A 63 15.04 -10.70 23.24
CA CYS A 63 15.67 -9.96 22.13
C CYS A 63 14.64 -9.60 21.05
N ILE A 64 13.81 -10.56 20.63
CA ILE A 64 12.73 -10.35 19.65
C ILE A 64 11.75 -9.29 20.15
N ARG A 65 11.35 -9.35 21.43
CA ARG A 65 10.43 -8.37 22.01
C ARG A 65 11.03 -6.96 21.97
N VAL A 66 12.25 -6.76 22.47
CA VAL A 66 12.89 -5.44 22.46
C VAL A 66 13.09 -4.93 21.03
N PHE A 67 13.45 -5.82 20.10
CA PHE A 67 13.56 -5.50 18.69
C PHE A 67 12.24 -4.94 18.13
N HIS A 68 11.11 -5.62 18.36
CA HIS A 68 9.80 -5.13 17.93
C HIS A 68 9.36 -3.84 18.65
N GLU A 69 9.65 -3.69 19.94
CA GLU A 69 9.36 -2.47 20.71
C GLU A 69 10.11 -1.26 20.12
N GLU A 70 11.40 -1.38 19.84
CA GLU A 70 12.21 -0.29 19.29
C GLU A 70 11.81 0.03 17.83
N ILE A 71 11.41 -0.96 17.02
CA ILE A 71 10.79 -0.71 15.71
C ILE A 71 9.51 0.12 15.86
N ALA A 72 8.63 -0.27 16.78
CA ALA A 72 7.36 0.42 16.99
C ALA A 72 7.59 1.88 17.41
N VAL A 73 8.54 2.12 18.32
CA VAL A 73 8.96 3.48 18.72
C VAL A 73 9.49 4.27 17.52
N PHE A 74 10.36 3.67 16.71
CA PHE A 74 10.88 4.32 15.51
C PHE A 74 9.75 4.68 14.53
N LYS A 75 8.84 3.75 14.24
CA LYS A 75 7.69 3.99 13.36
C LYS A 75 6.82 5.12 13.90
N GLN A 76 6.49 5.10 15.19
CA GLN A 76 5.67 6.14 15.81
C GLN A 76 6.30 7.53 15.71
N ALA A 77 7.63 7.63 15.81
CA ALA A 77 8.35 8.90 15.77
C ALA A 77 8.68 9.39 14.35
N HIS A 78 8.91 8.47 13.41
CA HIS A 78 9.56 8.79 12.13
C HIS A 78 8.82 8.29 10.90
N ALA A 79 7.74 7.51 11.03
CA ALA A 79 6.98 7.10 9.86
C ALA A 79 6.53 8.32 9.05
N ILE A 80 6.71 8.21 7.73
CA ILE A 80 6.28 9.25 6.83
C ILE A 80 4.75 9.17 6.76
N ALA A 81 4.06 10.24 7.15
CA ALA A 81 2.61 10.28 7.08
C ALA A 81 2.12 10.16 5.63
N ARG A 82 1.09 9.33 5.42
CA ARG A 82 0.29 9.31 4.21
C ARG A 82 -0.55 10.60 4.14
N LEU A 83 -0.68 11.20 2.96
CA LEU A 83 -1.59 12.32 2.80
C LEU A 83 -3.04 11.83 2.91
N PRO A 84 -3.86 12.41 3.79
CA PRO A 84 -5.28 12.10 3.80
C PRO A 84 -5.89 12.55 2.48
N TYR A 85 -6.79 11.74 1.92
CA TYR A 85 -7.44 12.11 0.67
C TYR A 85 -8.17 13.45 0.82
N SER A 86 -7.99 14.30 -0.20
CA SER A 86 -8.75 15.52 -0.45
C SER A 86 -8.77 15.76 -1.96
N PRO A 87 -9.75 16.52 -2.49
CA PRO A 87 -9.78 16.86 -3.92
C PRO A 87 -8.49 17.53 -4.43
N ASP A 88 -7.75 18.22 -3.55
CA ASP A 88 -6.47 18.84 -3.92
C ASP A 88 -5.35 17.81 -4.17
N VAL A 89 -5.46 16.60 -3.63
CA VAL A 89 -4.51 15.50 -3.94
C VAL A 89 -4.68 15.03 -5.38
N ASP A 90 -5.90 14.95 -5.89
CA ASP A 90 -6.19 14.54 -7.27
C ASP A 90 -5.64 15.52 -8.32
N ARG A 91 -5.42 16.77 -7.91
CA ARG A 91 -4.86 17.85 -8.74
C ARG A 91 -3.34 17.78 -8.83
N ARG A 92 -2.67 16.98 -7.98
CA ARG A 92 -1.22 16.80 -7.99
C ARG A 92 -0.82 15.72 -8.99
N TYR A 93 0.44 15.75 -9.42
CA TYR A 93 1.01 14.64 -10.18
C TYR A 93 0.81 13.32 -9.40
N PRO A 94 0.37 12.22 -10.04
CA PRO A 94 -0.07 11.03 -9.31
C PRO A 94 0.98 10.39 -8.41
N PHE A 95 2.26 10.58 -8.69
CA PHE A 95 3.33 9.98 -7.91
C PHE A 95 4.19 11.03 -7.24
N ARG A 96 4.51 10.81 -5.96
CA ARG A 96 5.48 11.62 -5.21
C ARG A 96 6.50 10.77 -4.48
N ASP A 97 7.64 11.36 -4.17
CA ASP A 97 8.64 10.76 -3.29
C ASP A 97 8.32 10.98 -1.80
N ALA A 98 9.21 10.53 -0.93
CA ALA A 98 9.15 10.71 0.52
C ALA A 98 9.08 12.18 0.95
N ALA A 99 9.78 13.07 0.25
CA ALA A 99 9.82 14.51 0.52
C ALA A 99 8.63 15.27 -0.07
N GLY A 100 7.78 14.60 -0.84
CA GLY A 100 6.58 15.18 -1.46
C GLY A 100 6.81 15.75 -2.86
N ASN A 101 7.99 15.54 -3.45
CA ASN A 101 8.27 15.98 -4.82
C ASN A 101 7.64 15.03 -5.84
N PRO A 102 7.15 15.55 -6.98
CA PRO A 102 6.58 14.71 -8.03
C PRO A 102 7.63 13.79 -8.66
N VAL A 103 7.27 12.53 -8.87
CA VAL A 103 8.10 11.53 -9.56
C VAL A 103 7.51 11.28 -10.95
N TYR A 104 8.03 11.99 -11.95
CA TYR A 104 7.50 11.95 -13.31
C TYR A 104 7.80 10.64 -14.03
N VAL A 105 6.76 10.07 -14.63
CA VAL A 105 6.86 9.01 -15.63
C VAL A 105 7.34 9.61 -16.95
N ASP A 106 8.30 8.95 -17.58
CA ASP A 106 8.87 9.30 -18.89
C ASP A 106 8.30 8.41 -19.99
N THR A 107 8.34 7.09 -19.79
CA THR A 107 7.80 6.10 -20.73
C THR A 107 6.72 5.25 -20.08
N LEU A 108 5.74 4.86 -20.89
CA LEU A 108 4.64 3.98 -20.52
C LEU A 108 4.39 3.01 -21.66
N GLU A 109 4.40 1.72 -21.36
CA GLU A 109 4.03 0.67 -22.33
C GLU A 109 2.68 0.97 -22.97
N SER A 110 2.53 0.66 -24.26
CA SER A 110 1.31 1.00 -25.02
C SER A 110 0.06 0.29 -24.51
N THR A 111 0.24 -0.76 -23.72
CA THR A 111 -0.83 -1.66 -23.34
C THR A 111 -0.64 -2.17 -21.92
N GLY A 112 -1.71 -2.08 -21.14
CA GLY A 112 -1.77 -2.60 -19.78
C GLY A 112 -2.74 -3.77 -19.68
N ARG A 113 -2.49 -4.66 -18.73
CA ARG A 113 -3.31 -5.86 -18.52
C ARG A 113 -3.73 -5.98 -17.07
N PRO A 114 -4.98 -6.36 -16.78
CA PRO A 114 -5.35 -6.78 -15.44
C PRO A 114 -4.56 -8.03 -15.04
N ALA A 115 -4.41 -8.25 -13.75
CA ALA A 115 -3.69 -9.43 -13.26
C ALA A 115 -4.47 -10.75 -13.48
N LEU A 116 -5.77 -10.68 -13.82
CA LEU A 116 -6.59 -11.84 -14.18
C LEU A 116 -7.48 -11.48 -15.37
N GLY A 117 -7.73 -12.45 -16.25
CA GLY A 117 -8.60 -12.29 -17.40
C GLY A 117 -7.88 -11.84 -18.67
N PRO A 118 -8.56 -11.91 -19.84
CA PRO A 118 -7.94 -11.67 -21.14
C PRO A 118 -7.98 -10.19 -21.56
N ARG A 119 -8.61 -9.29 -20.78
CA ARG A 119 -8.77 -7.89 -21.15
C ARG A 119 -7.42 -7.18 -21.24
N SER A 120 -7.37 -6.19 -22.12
CA SER A 120 -6.17 -5.43 -22.44
C SER A 120 -6.59 -4.00 -22.72
N TYR A 121 -5.88 -3.04 -22.13
CA TYR A 121 -6.25 -1.63 -22.16
C TYR A 121 -5.17 -0.79 -22.84
N SER A 122 -5.59 0.14 -23.70
CA SER A 122 -4.67 1.11 -24.30
C SER A 122 -4.14 2.07 -23.23
N ALA A 123 -2.88 2.49 -23.38
CA ALA A 123 -2.29 3.55 -22.58
C ALA A 123 -2.82 4.94 -22.93
N ASP A 124 -3.38 5.15 -24.12
CA ASP A 124 -3.82 6.48 -24.59
C ASP A 124 -4.75 7.21 -23.62
N PRO A 125 -5.81 6.59 -23.08
CA PRO A 125 -6.67 7.26 -22.09
C PRO A 125 -6.01 7.43 -20.70
N VAL A 126 -4.86 6.78 -20.45
CA VAL A 126 -4.10 6.91 -19.20
C VAL A 126 -3.13 8.10 -19.24
N ARG A 127 -2.58 8.40 -20.43
CA ARG A 127 -1.55 9.44 -20.62
C ARG A 127 -1.92 10.81 -20.02
N PRO A 128 -3.16 11.33 -20.16
CA PRO A 128 -3.51 12.65 -19.62
C PRO A 128 -3.31 12.77 -18.10
N TYR A 129 -3.47 11.68 -17.36
CA TYR A 129 -3.23 11.67 -15.91
C TYR A 129 -1.73 11.80 -15.54
N LEU A 130 -0.84 11.47 -16.47
CA LEU A 130 0.62 11.41 -16.31
C LEU A 130 1.38 12.53 -17.03
N GLU A 131 0.67 13.47 -17.68
CA GLU A 131 1.27 14.65 -18.30
C GLU A 131 1.97 15.50 -17.23
N ALA A 132 3.25 15.81 -17.43
CA ALA A 132 4.06 16.48 -16.42
C ALA A 132 3.76 17.99 -16.31
N ASP A 133 3.35 18.59 -17.42
CA ASP A 133 3.08 20.01 -17.63
C ASP A 133 1.60 20.37 -17.50
N ALA A 134 0.71 19.38 -17.40
CA ALA A 134 -0.70 19.63 -17.13
C ALA A 134 -0.90 20.39 -15.80
N THR A 135 -1.68 21.47 -15.86
CA THR A 135 -1.98 22.29 -14.69
C THR A 135 -2.79 21.50 -13.67
N PRO A 136 -2.76 21.90 -12.38
CA PRO A 136 -3.55 21.23 -11.35
C PRO A 136 -5.03 21.15 -11.66
N GLU A 137 -5.59 22.18 -12.32
CA GLU A 137 -7.01 22.25 -12.72
C GLU A 137 -7.33 21.22 -13.80
N VAL A 138 -6.49 21.11 -14.84
CA VAL A 138 -6.67 20.14 -15.93
C VAL A 138 -6.58 18.72 -15.39
N ARG A 139 -5.59 18.46 -14.53
CA ARG A 139 -5.42 17.12 -13.93
C ARG A 139 -6.58 16.75 -13.01
N GLY A 140 -6.99 17.66 -12.13
CA GLY A 140 -8.15 17.44 -11.27
C GLY A 140 -9.42 17.17 -12.07
N ALA A 141 -9.64 17.90 -13.17
CA ALA A 141 -10.79 17.71 -14.04
C ALA A 141 -10.87 16.31 -14.67
N HIS A 142 -9.73 15.63 -14.89
CA HIS A 142 -9.76 14.24 -15.35
C HIS A 142 -10.39 13.29 -14.32
N TYR A 143 -10.16 13.52 -13.02
CA TYR A 143 -10.83 12.74 -11.97
C TYR A 143 -12.25 13.26 -11.73
N HIS A 144 -12.39 14.55 -11.41
CA HIS A 144 -13.64 15.13 -10.91
C HIS A 144 -14.74 15.24 -11.96
N GLY A 145 -14.40 15.22 -13.25
CA GLY A 145 -15.38 15.13 -14.33
C GLY A 145 -16.04 13.74 -14.48
N ARG A 146 -15.56 12.73 -13.77
CA ARG A 146 -16.04 11.33 -13.84
C ARG A 146 -16.39 10.75 -12.49
N LEU A 147 -15.64 11.14 -11.47
CA LEU A 147 -15.67 10.56 -10.15
C LEU A 147 -15.87 11.66 -9.13
N HIS A 148 -16.56 11.34 -8.04
CA HIS A 148 -16.48 12.13 -6.83
C HIS A 148 -16.38 11.18 -5.63
N CYS A 149 -15.75 11.67 -4.56
CA CYS A 149 -15.65 10.96 -3.32
C CYS A 149 -16.50 11.66 -2.26
N ARG A 150 -17.24 10.87 -1.49
CA ARG A 150 -18.03 11.36 -0.36
C ARG A 150 -18.06 10.31 0.73
N THR A 151 -18.47 10.74 1.92
CA THR A 151 -18.79 9.83 3.01
C THR A 151 -19.98 8.96 2.62
N MET A 152 -19.88 7.67 2.94
CA MET A 152 -20.93 6.70 2.75
C MET A 152 -21.98 6.80 3.86
N THR A 153 -23.20 6.54 3.46
CA THR A 153 -24.41 6.53 4.28
C THR A 153 -25.03 5.13 4.25
N PRO A 154 -25.98 4.82 5.15
CA PRO A 154 -26.68 3.53 5.11
C PRO A 154 -27.36 3.22 3.77
N ALA A 155 -27.75 4.25 3.00
CA ALA A 155 -28.38 4.08 1.69
C ALA A 155 -27.41 3.64 0.59
N ASP A 156 -26.10 3.73 0.85
CA ASP A 156 -25.05 3.36 -0.11
C ASP A 156 -24.59 1.91 0.04
N LEU A 157 -24.99 1.24 1.12
CA LEU A 157 -24.57 -0.12 1.40
C LEU A 157 -25.19 -1.07 0.39
N ARG A 158 -24.35 -1.97 -0.16
CA ARG A 158 -24.81 -3.04 -1.06
C ARG A 158 -25.27 -4.26 -0.28
N ASP A 159 -24.75 -4.41 0.93
CA ASP A 159 -25.13 -5.46 1.87
C ASP A 159 -25.26 -4.86 3.29
N PRO A 160 -26.30 -5.21 4.07
CA PRO A 160 -26.46 -4.72 5.44
C PRO A 160 -25.25 -4.96 6.37
N ARG A 161 -24.45 -5.99 6.08
CA ARG A 161 -23.23 -6.35 6.83
C ARG A 161 -22.06 -5.40 6.56
N GLU A 162 -22.16 -4.54 5.55
CA GLU A 162 -21.18 -3.48 5.27
C GLU A 162 -21.31 -2.27 6.20
N GLY A 163 -21.98 -2.39 7.35
CA GLY A 163 -22.23 -1.28 8.27
C GLY A 163 -20.98 -0.49 8.70
N ALA A 164 -19.81 -1.13 8.72
CA ALA A 164 -18.53 -0.47 9.00
C ALA A 164 -18.11 0.58 7.94
N LEU A 165 -18.71 0.56 6.74
CA LEU A 165 -18.45 1.57 5.71
C LEU A 165 -19.20 2.88 5.97
N VAL A 166 -20.24 2.89 6.82
CA VAL A 166 -20.96 4.13 7.12
C VAL A 166 -20.05 5.09 7.87
N GLY A 167 -19.88 6.30 7.32
CA GLY A 167 -18.91 7.28 7.84
C GLY A 167 -17.56 7.25 7.13
N GLU A 168 -17.21 6.12 6.50
CA GLU A 168 -16.03 5.99 5.65
C GLU A 168 -16.27 6.58 4.26
N ARG A 169 -15.22 6.63 3.44
CA ARG A 169 -15.27 7.17 2.08
C ARG A 169 -15.66 6.10 1.05
N GLY A 170 -16.41 6.52 0.05
CA GLY A 170 -16.66 5.77 -1.17
C GLY A 170 -16.37 6.64 -2.41
N VAL A 171 -16.22 5.98 -3.56
CA VAL A 171 -16.01 6.61 -4.86
C VAL A 171 -17.25 6.37 -5.71
N PHE A 172 -17.83 7.43 -6.24
CA PHE A 172 -19.09 7.39 -6.96
C PHE A 172 -18.94 8.02 -8.34
N ALA A 173 -19.72 7.52 -9.30
CA ALA A 173 -19.72 8.03 -10.65
C ALA A 173 -20.44 9.40 -10.69
N ALA A 174 -19.73 10.46 -11.09
CA ALA A 174 -20.30 11.80 -11.24
C ALA A 174 -21.23 11.92 -12.46
N ARG A 175 -21.08 11.00 -13.41
CA ARG A 175 -21.91 10.84 -14.60
C ARG A 175 -21.98 9.36 -14.96
N ARG A 176 -22.77 9.01 -15.97
CA ARG A 176 -22.68 7.70 -16.61
C ARG A 176 -21.26 7.47 -17.16
N ILE A 177 -20.68 6.31 -16.88
CA ILE A 177 -19.34 5.89 -17.34
C ILE A 177 -19.52 4.62 -18.16
N GLU A 178 -19.00 4.60 -19.38
CA GLU A 178 -19.15 3.42 -20.25
C GLU A 178 -18.17 2.30 -19.86
N ALA A 179 -18.49 1.06 -20.21
CA ALA A 179 -17.59 -0.08 -19.99
C ALA A 179 -16.24 0.14 -20.69
N GLY A 180 -15.14 -0.12 -19.99
CA GLY A 180 -13.78 0.05 -20.50
C GLY A 180 -13.26 1.48 -20.46
N GLU A 181 -14.01 2.44 -19.92
CA GLU A 181 -13.54 3.82 -19.76
C GLU A 181 -12.46 3.91 -18.67
N CYS A 182 -11.41 4.70 -18.91
CA CYS A 182 -10.35 4.94 -17.94
C CYS A 182 -10.80 5.89 -16.83
N LEU A 183 -10.59 5.44 -15.59
CA LEU A 183 -10.93 6.15 -14.35
C LEU A 183 -9.75 6.94 -13.76
N GLY A 184 -8.52 6.63 -14.20
CA GLY A 184 -7.30 7.31 -13.82
C GLY A 184 -6.20 6.39 -13.30
N VAL A 185 -5.16 6.98 -12.71
CA VAL A 185 -3.97 6.27 -12.21
C VAL A 185 -4.03 6.19 -10.69
N TYR A 186 -3.77 5.02 -10.12
CA TYR A 186 -3.68 4.86 -8.68
C TYR A 186 -2.45 5.61 -8.16
N GLY A 187 -2.67 6.75 -7.54
CA GLY A 187 -1.65 7.73 -7.21
C GLY A 187 -1.40 7.83 -5.71
N GLY A 188 -0.18 8.17 -5.34
CA GLY A 188 0.24 8.42 -3.98
C GLY A 188 1.75 8.44 -3.83
N ARG A 189 2.23 8.12 -2.63
CA ARG A 189 3.67 8.09 -2.34
C ARG A 189 4.29 6.81 -2.87
N LEU A 190 5.29 6.94 -3.74
CA LEU A 190 6.15 5.82 -4.10
C LEU A 190 7.08 5.48 -2.94
N MET A 191 7.14 4.19 -2.61
CA MET A 191 7.88 3.67 -1.47
C MET A 191 8.98 2.71 -1.93
N THR A 192 10.17 2.89 -1.37
CA THR A 192 11.22 1.86 -1.35
C THR A 192 10.88 0.80 -0.30
N PRO A 193 11.53 -0.38 -0.33
CA PRO A 193 11.36 -1.40 0.72
C PRO A 193 11.55 -0.83 2.13
N ALA A 194 12.53 0.07 2.31
CA ALA A 194 12.78 0.72 3.59
C ALA A 194 11.61 1.59 4.07
N THR A 195 11.08 2.46 3.20
CA THR A 195 9.92 3.30 3.56
C THR A 195 8.64 2.48 3.74
N HIS A 196 8.45 1.42 2.95
CA HIS A 196 7.33 0.49 3.10
C HIS A 196 7.39 -0.26 4.43
N TYR A 197 8.57 -0.75 4.84
CA TYR A 197 8.77 -1.44 6.11
C TYR A 197 8.37 -0.58 7.31
N THR A 198 8.58 0.73 7.22
CA THR A 198 8.24 1.71 8.26
C THR A 198 6.82 2.27 8.17
N CYS A 199 6.00 1.76 7.24
CA CYS A 199 4.61 2.17 7.15
C CYS A 199 3.83 1.81 8.42
N LEU A 200 2.93 2.71 8.83
CA LEU A 200 2.05 2.51 9.98
C LEU A 200 0.83 1.67 9.62
N ASP A 201 0.33 1.86 8.40
CA ASP A 201 -0.86 1.21 7.87
C ASP A 201 -0.61 0.88 6.40
N ASP A 202 -0.87 -0.36 6.00
CA ASP A 202 -0.67 -0.86 4.64
C ASP A 202 -2.00 -0.95 3.84
N ALA A 203 -3.13 -0.50 4.39
CA ALA A 203 -4.45 -0.66 3.79
C ALA A 203 -4.60 -0.07 2.38
N TYR A 204 -3.76 0.91 2.02
CA TYR A 204 -3.75 1.60 0.72
C TYR A 204 -2.51 1.27 -0.13
N VAL A 205 -1.74 0.25 0.26
CA VAL A 205 -0.46 -0.05 -0.39
C VAL A 205 -0.66 -1.03 -1.55
N LEU A 206 -0.23 -0.64 -2.75
CA LEU A 206 -0.15 -1.53 -3.91
C LEU A 206 1.29 -1.68 -4.40
N SER A 207 1.70 -2.91 -4.71
CA SER A 207 3.04 -3.18 -5.26
C SER A 207 3.21 -2.55 -6.65
N THR A 208 4.24 -1.73 -6.83
CA THR A 208 4.69 -1.18 -8.11
C THR A 208 5.96 -1.86 -8.61
N SER A 209 6.27 -3.05 -8.08
CA SER A 209 7.49 -3.79 -8.38
C SER A 209 7.59 -4.13 -9.88
N ALA A 210 8.77 -3.93 -10.45
CA ALA A 210 9.06 -4.21 -11.85
C ALA A 210 10.43 -4.88 -11.97
N ASP A 211 10.55 -5.90 -12.82
CA ASP A 211 11.81 -6.62 -13.09
C ASP A 211 12.55 -7.12 -11.83
N GLY A 212 11.81 -7.55 -10.81
CA GLY A 212 12.37 -8.01 -9.54
C GLY A 212 12.83 -6.89 -8.59
N ILE A 213 12.68 -5.62 -8.98
CA ILE A 213 12.93 -4.48 -8.10
C ILE A 213 11.66 -4.22 -7.30
N GLU A 214 11.75 -4.39 -5.98
CA GLU A 214 10.63 -4.15 -5.08
C GLU A 214 10.34 -2.65 -4.96
N SER A 215 9.07 -2.30 -5.15
CA SER A 215 8.56 -0.95 -5.00
C SER A 215 7.07 -1.03 -4.69
N SER A 216 6.55 -0.03 -4.01
CA SER A 216 5.11 0.09 -3.75
C SER A 216 4.63 1.52 -3.86
N VAL A 217 3.32 1.71 -3.92
CA VAL A 217 2.66 3.01 -3.84
C VAL A 217 1.67 2.95 -2.69
N ASP A 218 1.77 3.91 -1.77
CA ASP A 218 0.78 4.14 -0.72
C ASP A 218 -0.25 5.14 -1.26
N GLY A 219 -1.45 4.67 -1.59
CA GLY A 219 -2.43 5.40 -2.39
C GLY A 219 -3.08 6.55 -1.64
N GLU A 220 -3.11 7.73 -2.24
CA GLU A 220 -3.59 8.98 -1.60
C GLU A 220 -4.71 9.66 -2.38
N ASN A 221 -4.84 9.37 -3.68
CA ASN A 221 -5.84 10.00 -4.55
C ASN A 221 -7.21 9.30 -4.47
N ILE A 222 -8.18 9.83 -5.22
CA ILE A 222 -9.57 9.36 -5.20
C ILE A 222 -9.70 7.85 -5.41
N LEU A 223 -8.86 7.23 -6.24
CA LEU A 223 -8.93 5.80 -6.52
C LEU A 223 -8.55 4.93 -5.32
N ALA A 224 -7.79 5.47 -4.37
CA ALA A 224 -7.49 4.78 -3.12
C ALA A 224 -8.71 4.66 -2.19
N MET A 225 -9.77 5.45 -2.43
CA MET A 225 -11.00 5.45 -1.64
C MET A 225 -12.06 4.48 -2.18
N ALA A 226 -11.80 3.77 -3.28
CA ALA A 226 -12.75 2.83 -3.87
C ALA A 226 -12.78 1.54 -3.05
N ASN A 227 -13.95 1.14 -2.57
CA ASN A 227 -14.13 0.01 -1.69
C ASN A 227 -14.10 -1.35 -2.42
N THR A 228 -13.90 -2.42 -1.66
CA THR A 228 -14.09 -3.80 -2.13
C THR A 228 -15.48 -4.33 -1.75
N VAL A 229 -15.85 -5.49 -2.30
CA VAL A 229 -17.01 -6.29 -1.89
C VAL A 229 -16.50 -7.56 -1.21
N PHE A 230 -17.17 -8.01 -0.14
CA PHE A 230 -16.83 -9.26 0.55
C PHE A 230 -17.87 -10.35 0.28
N ALA A 231 -17.40 -11.60 0.29
CA ALA A 231 -18.25 -12.76 0.50
C ALA A 231 -18.32 -13.07 1.98
N TYR A 232 -19.48 -13.52 2.44
CA TYR A 232 -19.78 -13.68 3.85
C TYR A 232 -20.31 -15.07 4.18
N GLU A 233 -19.91 -15.59 5.33
CA GLU A 233 -20.54 -16.74 6.00
C GLU A 233 -21.21 -16.25 7.30
N GLY A 234 -22.55 -16.20 7.29
CA GLY A 234 -23.30 -15.50 8.33
C GLY A 234 -22.94 -14.00 8.34
N GLU A 235 -22.50 -13.50 9.48
CA GLU A 235 -22.12 -12.09 9.69
C GLU A 235 -20.63 -11.81 9.39
N HIS A 236 -19.82 -12.83 9.09
CA HIS A 236 -18.37 -12.70 8.97
C HIS A 236 -17.92 -12.68 7.52
N ALA A 237 -17.06 -11.71 7.17
CA ALA A 237 -16.39 -11.69 5.87
C ALA A 237 -15.33 -12.80 5.81
N VAL A 238 -15.40 -13.66 4.79
CA VAL A 238 -14.51 -14.82 4.63
C VAL A 238 -13.54 -14.69 3.47
N SER A 239 -13.91 -13.93 2.45
CA SER A 239 -13.07 -13.62 1.29
C SER A 239 -13.57 -12.36 0.61
N GLN A 240 -12.85 -11.90 -0.41
CA GLN A 240 -13.43 -10.99 -1.38
C GLN A 240 -14.46 -11.75 -2.24
N ALA A 241 -15.53 -11.05 -2.61
CA ALA A 241 -16.55 -11.63 -3.49
C ALA A 241 -15.96 -11.94 -4.86
N ASP A 242 -16.58 -12.87 -5.60
CA ASP A 242 -16.20 -13.20 -6.98
C ASP A 242 -16.77 -12.19 -7.99
N ASP A 243 -17.85 -11.51 -7.63
CA ASP A 243 -18.60 -10.57 -8.46
C ASP A 243 -18.95 -9.26 -7.73
N GLY A 244 -19.74 -8.40 -8.38
CA GLY A 244 -20.17 -7.11 -7.84
C GLY A 244 -19.18 -5.96 -8.01
N TYR A 245 -18.02 -6.19 -8.62
CA TYR A 245 -17.07 -5.12 -8.94
C TYR A 245 -17.44 -4.42 -10.24
N THR A 246 -17.24 -3.10 -10.27
CA THR A 246 -17.55 -2.26 -11.44
C THR A 246 -16.29 -1.72 -12.11
N MET A 247 -15.13 -1.86 -11.46
CA MET A 247 -13.84 -1.44 -11.98
C MET A 247 -12.73 -2.45 -11.68
N GLU A 248 -11.67 -2.42 -12.48
CA GLU A 248 -10.47 -3.21 -12.27
C GLU A 248 -9.20 -2.41 -12.57
N ALA A 249 -8.07 -2.87 -12.02
CA ALA A 249 -6.77 -2.29 -12.28
C ALA A 249 -6.05 -3.01 -13.42
N ALA A 250 -5.61 -2.26 -14.42
CA ALA A 250 -4.66 -2.71 -15.43
C ALA A 250 -3.24 -2.23 -15.08
N VAL A 251 -2.27 -3.14 -15.19
CA VAL A 251 -0.87 -2.87 -14.90
C VAL A 251 -0.16 -2.44 -16.18
N PHE A 252 0.55 -1.32 -16.12
CA PHE A 252 1.39 -0.80 -17.19
C PHE A 252 2.84 -0.73 -16.70
N GLN A 253 3.79 -1.20 -17.50
CA GLN A 253 5.20 -0.96 -17.21
C GLN A 253 5.55 0.48 -17.59
N ALA A 254 6.26 1.15 -16.71
CA ALA A 254 6.63 2.55 -16.83
C ALA A 254 8.10 2.73 -16.44
N THR A 255 8.73 3.75 -17.02
CA THR A 255 10.04 4.23 -16.56
C THR A 255 9.92 5.68 -16.16
N THR A 256 10.44 6.05 -14.99
CA THR A 256 10.48 7.45 -14.54
C THR A 256 11.60 8.22 -15.23
N ARG A 257 11.55 9.55 -15.18
CA ARG A 257 12.62 10.42 -15.71
C ARG A 257 13.98 10.20 -15.05
N CYS A 258 14.01 9.64 -13.84
CA CYS A 258 15.25 9.25 -13.15
C CYS A 258 15.67 7.80 -13.42
N GLY A 259 15.04 7.12 -14.39
CA GLY A 259 15.39 5.77 -14.82
C GLY A 259 14.84 4.63 -13.95
N ARG A 260 13.94 4.92 -12.98
CA ARG A 260 13.32 3.87 -12.16
C ARG A 260 12.23 3.17 -12.96
N ARG A 261 12.25 1.83 -12.99
CA ARG A 261 11.18 1.02 -13.59
C ARG A 261 10.08 0.76 -12.55
N LEU A 262 8.83 0.86 -12.97
CA LEU A 262 7.64 0.72 -12.12
C LEU A 262 6.53 -0.02 -12.87
N ALA A 263 5.78 -0.85 -12.16
CA ALA A 263 4.53 -1.43 -12.63
C ALA A 263 3.35 -0.61 -12.06
N ILE A 264 2.92 0.43 -12.78
CA ILE A 264 1.85 1.32 -12.30
C ILE A 264 0.47 0.75 -12.63
N ARG A 265 -0.54 1.10 -11.81
CA ARG A 265 -1.94 0.70 -12.04
C ARG A 265 -2.76 1.87 -12.52
N ALA A 266 -3.43 1.69 -13.66
CA ALA A 266 -4.53 2.53 -14.08
C ALA A 266 -5.83 1.74 -13.97
N PHE A 267 -6.90 2.41 -13.56
CA PHE A 267 -8.20 1.79 -13.34
C PHE A 267 -9.13 2.03 -14.51
N PHE A 268 -9.93 1.02 -14.81
CA PHE A 268 -10.92 1.03 -15.88
C PHE A 268 -12.22 0.44 -15.38
N THR A 269 -13.35 0.91 -15.89
CA THR A 269 -14.63 0.25 -15.67
C THR A 269 -14.67 -1.07 -16.42
N ILE A 270 -15.33 -2.09 -15.84
CA ILE A 270 -15.53 -3.39 -16.50
C ILE A 270 -16.93 -3.55 -17.06
N GLU A 271 -17.84 -2.66 -16.67
CA GLU A 271 -19.21 -2.55 -17.12
C GLU A 271 -19.62 -1.06 -17.14
N THR A 272 -20.78 -0.76 -17.72
CA THR A 272 -21.32 0.60 -17.66
C THR A 272 -21.81 0.90 -16.23
N VAL A 273 -21.39 2.04 -15.68
CA VAL A 273 -21.77 2.53 -14.34
C VAL A 273 -22.73 3.73 -14.49
N GLN A 274 -23.86 3.75 -13.77
CA GLN A 274 -24.77 4.91 -13.82
C GLN A 274 -24.27 6.05 -12.92
N ALA A 275 -24.72 7.27 -13.21
CA ALA A 275 -24.43 8.41 -12.35
C ALA A 275 -24.99 8.17 -10.94
N GLY A 276 -24.17 8.44 -9.92
CA GLY A 276 -24.49 8.22 -8.51
C GLY A 276 -24.15 6.82 -8.00
N ASP A 277 -23.87 5.84 -8.86
CA ASP A 277 -23.48 4.49 -8.42
C ASP A 277 -22.07 4.50 -7.85
N GLU A 278 -21.86 3.71 -6.80
CA GLU A 278 -20.53 3.51 -6.22
C GLU A 278 -19.68 2.59 -7.10
N LEU A 279 -18.40 2.92 -7.25
CA LEU A 279 -17.42 2.07 -7.86
C LEU A 279 -16.73 1.18 -6.83
N ARG A 280 -16.64 -0.12 -7.16
CA ARG A 280 -16.01 -1.14 -6.31
C ARG A 280 -14.98 -1.92 -7.10
N TRP A 281 -13.86 -2.28 -6.47
CA TRP A 281 -12.81 -3.07 -7.09
C TRP A 281 -12.29 -4.18 -6.17
N ASN A 282 -11.83 -5.27 -6.79
CA ASN A 282 -11.30 -6.40 -6.06
C ASN A 282 -9.83 -6.15 -5.72
N TYR A 283 -9.53 -5.96 -4.42
CA TYR A 283 -8.16 -5.72 -3.91
C TYR A 283 -7.24 -6.95 -4.04
N ARG A 284 -7.82 -8.14 -4.25
CA ARG A 284 -7.15 -9.44 -4.36
C ARG A 284 -6.38 -9.86 -3.11
N TYR A 285 -6.93 -9.54 -1.96
CA TYR A 285 -6.49 -10.07 -0.68
C TYR A 285 -6.77 -11.56 -0.59
N ALA A 286 -5.79 -12.30 -0.07
CA ALA A 286 -5.96 -13.70 0.23
C ALA A 286 -7.09 -13.88 1.28
N PRO A 287 -7.91 -14.94 1.20
CA PRO A 287 -8.98 -15.19 2.18
C PRO A 287 -8.49 -15.15 3.63
N ALA A 288 -7.30 -15.68 3.92
CA ALA A 288 -6.70 -15.62 5.26
C ALA A 288 -6.51 -14.19 5.77
N LEU A 289 -6.14 -13.25 4.90
CA LEU A 289 -6.00 -11.83 5.25
C LEU A 289 -7.37 -11.21 5.54
N ILE A 290 -8.41 -11.58 4.77
CA ILE A 290 -9.77 -11.10 5.01
C ILE A 290 -10.27 -11.60 6.37
N GLN A 291 -10.10 -12.88 6.67
CA GLN A 291 -10.50 -13.45 7.96
C GLN A 291 -9.75 -12.80 9.13
N GLN A 292 -8.45 -12.55 8.97
CA GLN A 292 -7.64 -11.87 9.99
C GLN A 292 -8.11 -10.43 10.25
N ARG A 293 -8.42 -9.65 9.21
CA ARG A 293 -8.73 -8.21 9.33
C ARG A 293 -10.21 -7.93 9.56
N PHE A 294 -11.10 -8.78 9.04
CA PHE A 294 -12.55 -8.53 8.95
C PHE A 294 -13.40 -9.72 9.41
N GLY A 295 -12.81 -10.88 9.70
CA GLY A 295 -13.52 -12.11 10.09
C GLY A 295 -13.94 -12.17 11.56
N GLY A 296 -13.71 -11.13 12.36
CA GLY A 296 -14.17 -11.06 13.75
C GLY A 296 -13.46 -12.01 14.74
N LEU A 297 -12.38 -12.69 14.33
CA LEU A 297 -11.61 -13.55 15.22
C LEU A 297 -10.78 -12.71 16.22
N PRO A 298 -10.78 -13.02 17.52
CA PRO A 298 -9.94 -12.33 18.49
C PRO A 298 -8.46 -12.51 18.16
N ALA A 299 -7.69 -11.43 18.33
CA ALA A 299 -6.28 -11.29 17.94
C ALA A 299 -5.29 -12.33 18.52
N GLY A 300 -5.75 -13.31 19.30
CA GLY A 300 -4.94 -14.37 19.91
C GLY A 300 -4.97 -15.73 19.20
N ALA A 301 -5.68 -15.90 18.08
CA ALA A 301 -5.78 -17.19 17.38
C ALA A 301 -4.74 -17.41 16.27
N LEU A 302 -3.84 -16.43 16.01
CA LEU A 302 -2.76 -16.59 15.04
C LEU A 302 -1.54 -17.21 15.71
N THR A 303 -1.49 -18.54 15.69
CA THR A 303 -0.30 -19.31 16.08
C THR A 303 0.85 -19.09 15.09
N ALA A 304 2.07 -19.11 15.65
CA ALA A 304 3.44 -18.95 15.16
C ALA A 304 3.88 -19.23 13.69
N GLU A 305 3.01 -19.45 12.70
CA GLU A 305 3.43 -19.73 11.31
C GLU A 305 3.52 -18.49 10.39
N SER A 306 3.11 -17.31 10.82
CA SER A 306 3.19 -16.08 10.00
C SER A 306 4.50 -15.28 10.12
N ALA A 307 5.50 -15.80 10.84
CA ALA A 307 6.77 -15.08 11.06
C ALA A 307 7.85 -15.29 9.98
N SER A 308 7.58 -16.03 8.89
CA SER A 308 8.61 -16.33 7.86
C SER A 308 8.45 -15.65 6.51
N ALA A 309 7.45 -14.78 6.30
CA ALA A 309 7.29 -14.09 5.01
C ALA A 309 6.91 -12.60 5.19
N ALA A 310 7.91 -11.82 5.60
CA ALA A 310 8.02 -10.38 5.37
C ALA A 310 9.50 -9.98 5.47
#